data_AF-A0A5C2HK06-F1
#
_entry.id   AF-A0A5C2HK06-F1
#
_cell.length_a   1.000
_cell.length_b   1.000
_cell.length_c   1.000
_cell.angle_alpha   90.00
_cell.angle_beta   90.00
_cell.angle_gamma   90.00
#
_symmetry.space_group_name_H-M   'P 1'
#
loop_
_entity.id
_entity.type
_entity.pdbx_description
1 polymer ?
#
loop_
_entity_poly.entity_id
_entity_poly.type
_entity_poly.pdbx_seq_one_letter_code
_entity_poly.pdbx_strand_id
1 'polypeptide(L)'
;MYGINKSIRETTLKKIQKQKDFLEKYHFDFNRLVDGEIKKVSVPMSNLVKSAIFNQNRYLAEIQERVNSLNNYATLNDLKPLFITITLPTEYHKYRTIKNGKVVKNPKFANKHLLKKLQKENPNLDEDELKKFDEKNFNPNAGAKYLSKVFKKMIDLQILKKIPKEKKCYFRVYEPHRDGTPHLHLNFFVPKEKLEDVYHHLVDYFEKNYNARVDIQKDIKNNTAYLMKYILKTLDDMRQSPELSDLSIWYIHNKITRFYTSRTLIALEVYRKVYNQFSLLELTYKFKNKEINYFVDTETKEVVEITNTYTSLYFKKSTLKDFFEFEKTNEQIKSCRKNFNAKAEYEKSLKRKDEMIPIYLDGIKFYMIDNVLKKEVKPVTHYTNLTLILHYNYLQEHIDSIDINHFYIVKKEMIRRNLLDDKIDLTNELYKYGF
;
A
#
# COMPACT_ATOMS: atom_id res chain seq x y z
N MET A 1 -7.86 -22.76 12.93
CA MET A 1 -8.42 -22.70 11.55
C MET A 1 -7.48 -21.91 10.65
N TYR A 2 -7.58 -21.97 9.33
CA TYR A 2 -6.80 -21.13 8.38
C TYR A 2 -5.27 -21.26 8.50
N GLY A 3 -4.77 -22.43 8.93
CA GLY A 3 -3.33 -22.62 9.18
C GLY A 3 -2.78 -21.90 10.42
N ILE A 4 -3.65 -21.32 11.27
CA ILE A 4 -3.26 -20.70 12.54
C ILE A 4 -3.12 -21.78 13.61
N ASN A 5 -1.90 -21.92 14.13
CA ASN A 5 -1.58 -22.78 15.28
C ASN A 5 -1.35 -21.94 16.54
N LYS A 6 -1.20 -22.60 17.69
CA LYS A 6 -1.02 -21.95 19.00
C LYS A 6 0.19 -21.00 19.01
N SER A 7 1.33 -21.42 18.46
CA SER A 7 2.55 -20.62 18.40
C SER A 7 2.40 -19.34 17.54
N ILE A 8 1.77 -19.45 16.37
CA ILE A 8 1.47 -18.31 15.48
C ILE A 8 0.54 -17.32 16.20
N ARG A 9 -0.51 -17.82 16.85
CA ARG A 9 -1.46 -17.02 17.62
C ARG A 9 -0.74 -16.25 18.72
N GLU A 10 0.00 -16.93 19.59
CA GLU A 10 0.74 -16.32 20.70
C GLU A 10 1.75 -15.27 20.21
N THR A 11 2.52 -15.58 19.17
CA THR A 11 3.52 -14.66 18.62
C THR A 11 2.87 -13.42 18.02
N THR A 12 1.73 -13.58 17.33
CA THR A 12 1.00 -12.47 16.73
C THR A 12 0.36 -11.59 17.79
N LEU A 13 -0.28 -12.19 18.80
CA LEU A 13 -0.87 -11.44 19.92
C LEU A 13 0.18 -10.68 20.73
N LYS A 14 1.34 -11.28 21.00
CA LYS A 14 2.47 -10.59 21.66
C LYS A 14 2.94 -9.37 20.86
N LYS A 15 3.02 -9.46 19.52
CA LYS A 15 3.38 -8.32 18.67
C LYS A 15 2.33 -7.21 18.72
N ILE A 16 1.05 -7.58 18.69
CA ILE A 16 -0.05 -6.62 18.78
C ILE A 16 -0.04 -5.93 20.15
N GLN A 17 0.16 -6.68 21.23
CA GLN A 17 0.22 -6.12 22.57
C GLN A 17 1.37 -5.12 22.71
N LYS A 18 2.58 -5.47 22.25
CA LYS A 18 3.71 -4.53 22.22
C LYS A 18 3.39 -3.23 21.47
N GLN A 19 2.62 -3.33 20.38
CA GLN A 19 2.21 -2.15 19.63
C GLN A 19 1.12 -1.35 20.36
N LYS A 20 0.18 -2.01 21.04
CA LYS A 20 -0.80 -1.35 21.94
C LYS A 20 -0.08 -0.59 23.04
N ASP A 21 0.80 -1.26 23.78
CA ASP A 21 1.55 -0.69 24.88
C ASP A 21 2.35 0.54 24.43
N PHE A 22 2.98 0.48 23.25
CA PHE A 22 3.66 1.63 22.66
C PHE A 22 2.68 2.77 22.37
N LEU A 23 1.61 2.51 21.61
CA LEU A 23 0.68 3.56 21.18
C LEU A 23 -0.15 4.19 22.32
N GLU A 24 -0.34 3.46 23.42
CA GLU A 24 -1.00 3.96 24.63
C GLU A 24 -0.01 4.70 25.54
N LYS A 25 1.26 4.31 25.57
CA LYS A 25 2.30 4.99 26.35
C LYS A 25 2.62 6.38 25.79
N TYR A 26 2.73 6.50 24.47
CA TYR A 26 3.11 7.77 23.84
C TYR A 26 1.87 8.63 23.52
N HIS A 27 2.03 9.94 23.71
CA HIS A 27 0.95 10.91 23.58
C HIS A 27 1.38 12.09 22.71
N PHE A 28 0.40 12.73 22.07
CA PHE A 28 0.54 14.03 21.44
C PHE A 28 -0.11 15.09 22.32
N ASP A 29 0.71 16.03 22.77
CA ASP A 29 0.26 17.19 23.54
C ASP A 29 -0.01 18.35 22.60
N PHE A 30 -1.18 18.98 22.73
CA PHE A 30 -1.49 20.22 22.04
C PHE A 30 -2.42 21.09 22.85
N ASN A 31 -2.37 22.39 22.58
CA ASN A 31 -3.24 23.38 23.20
C ASN A 31 -4.58 23.41 22.46
N ARG A 32 -5.70 23.33 23.19
CA ARG A 32 -7.05 23.44 22.66
C ARG A 32 -7.82 24.50 23.45
N LEU A 33 -8.50 25.39 22.73
CA LEU A 33 -9.49 26.28 23.31
C LEU A 33 -10.71 25.47 23.75
N VAL A 34 -11.00 25.50 25.06
CA VAL A 34 -12.18 24.86 25.66
C VAL A 34 -12.80 25.93 26.57
N ASP A 35 -14.03 26.35 26.25
CA ASP A 35 -14.77 27.37 26.99
C ASP A 35 -14.02 28.71 27.16
N GLY A 36 -13.30 29.14 26.11
CA GLY A 36 -12.55 30.41 26.10
C GLY A 36 -11.16 30.32 26.74
N GLU A 37 -10.80 29.20 27.38
CA GLU A 37 -9.49 28.98 27.99
C GLU A 37 -8.62 28.05 27.15
N ILE A 38 -7.32 28.34 27.08
CA ILE A 38 -6.34 27.44 26.45
C ILE A 38 -6.02 26.32 27.44
N LYS A 39 -6.52 25.11 27.15
CA LYS A 39 -6.22 23.91 27.93
C LYS A 39 -5.24 23.02 27.18
N LYS A 40 -4.25 22.49 27.89
CA LYS A 40 -3.35 21.47 27.36
C LYS A 40 -4.12 20.15 27.29
N VAL A 41 -4.28 19.61 26.09
CA VAL A 41 -4.93 18.32 25.84
C VAL A 41 -3.85 17.34 25.41
N SER A 42 -3.83 16.17 26.05
CA SER A 42 -2.97 15.06 25.68
C SER A 42 -3.82 13.97 25.05
N VAL A 43 -3.45 13.53 23.84
CA VAL A 43 -4.16 12.47 23.12
C VAL A 43 -3.19 11.31 22.89
N PRO A 44 -3.52 10.07 23.33
CA PRO A 44 -2.65 8.92 23.08
C PRO A 44 -2.55 8.64 21.58
N MET A 45 -1.39 8.16 21.14
CA MET A 45 -1.17 7.85 19.71
C MET A 45 -2.17 6.79 19.22
N SER A 46 -2.63 5.88 20.09
CA SER A 46 -3.63 4.85 19.79
C SER A 46 -4.92 5.44 19.20
N ASN A 47 -5.36 6.62 19.67
CA ASN A 47 -6.56 7.30 19.17
C ASN A 47 -6.37 7.85 17.74
N LEU A 48 -5.13 8.11 17.33
CA LEU A 48 -4.79 8.68 16.03
C LEU A 48 -4.48 7.61 14.96
N VAL A 49 -4.07 6.41 15.38
CA VAL A 49 -3.70 5.33 14.46
C VAL A 49 -4.93 4.76 13.76
N LYS A 50 -4.91 4.86 12.43
CA LYS A 50 -5.98 4.38 11.53
C LYS A 50 -5.74 2.92 11.17
N SER A 51 -6.00 2.02 12.11
CA SER A 51 -5.91 0.58 11.85
C SER A 51 -7.18 -0.13 12.28
N ALA A 52 -7.41 -1.29 11.65
CA ALA A 52 -8.50 -2.16 12.03
C ALA A 52 -8.38 -2.65 13.49
N ILE A 53 -7.19 -2.69 14.10
CA ILE A 53 -6.98 -3.22 15.46
C ILE A 53 -7.24 -2.17 16.53
N PHE A 54 -6.70 -0.96 16.34
CA PHE A 54 -6.74 0.14 17.30
C PHE A 54 -7.99 1.01 17.19
N ASN A 55 -8.52 1.20 15.96
CA ASN A 55 -9.70 2.02 15.73
C ASN A 55 -10.68 1.27 14.83
N GLN A 56 -11.24 0.21 15.41
CA GLN A 56 -12.05 -0.77 14.68
C GLN A 56 -13.32 -0.13 14.13
N ASN A 57 -14.10 0.54 14.98
CA ASN A 57 -15.36 1.18 14.59
C ASN A 57 -15.18 2.14 13.40
N ARG A 58 -14.15 3.00 13.44
CA ARG A 58 -13.84 3.90 12.32
C ARG A 58 -13.44 3.13 11.07
N TYR A 59 -12.57 2.11 11.20
CA TYR A 59 -12.16 1.29 10.06
C TYR A 59 -13.36 0.59 9.41
N LEU A 60 -14.29 0.05 10.20
CA LEU A 60 -15.51 -0.59 9.72
C LEU A 60 -16.42 0.40 8.98
N ALA A 61 -16.68 1.55 9.61
CA ALA A 61 -17.50 2.60 9.00
C ALA A 61 -16.90 3.05 7.66
N GLU A 62 -15.58 3.24 7.58
CA GLU A 62 -14.91 3.63 6.34
C GLU A 62 -14.98 2.54 5.25
N ILE A 63 -14.90 1.26 5.61
CA ILE A 63 -15.06 0.15 4.65
C ILE A 63 -16.52 0.07 4.15
N GLN A 64 -17.49 0.12 5.06
CA GLN A 64 -18.91 0.10 4.71
C GLN A 64 -19.27 1.28 3.81
N GLU A 65 -18.81 2.48 4.13
CA GLU A 65 -19.05 3.67 3.33
C GLU A 65 -18.47 3.55 1.92
N ARG A 66 -17.26 3.01 1.77
CA ARG A 66 -16.65 2.76 0.45
C ARG A 66 -17.41 1.74 -0.37
N VAL A 67 -17.85 0.65 0.26
CA VAL A 67 -18.62 -0.41 -0.38
C VAL A 67 -19.95 0.12 -0.86
N ASN A 68 -20.70 0.76 0.04
CA ASN A 68 -22.01 1.32 -0.26
C ASN A 68 -21.89 2.39 -1.35
N SER A 69 -20.91 3.28 -1.24
CA SER A 69 -20.65 4.30 -2.25
C SER A 69 -20.28 3.70 -3.61
N LEU A 70 -19.45 2.65 -3.68
CA LEU A 70 -19.12 1.99 -4.95
C LEU A 70 -20.32 1.28 -5.57
N ASN A 71 -21.12 0.60 -4.75
CA ASN A 71 -22.30 -0.09 -5.22
C ASN A 71 -23.35 0.90 -5.73
N ASN A 72 -23.62 1.96 -4.96
CA ASN A 72 -24.52 3.03 -5.37
C ASN A 72 -24.00 3.76 -6.61
N TYR A 73 -22.69 4.00 -6.70
CA TYR A 73 -22.07 4.53 -7.92
C TYR A 73 -22.34 3.61 -9.12
N ALA A 74 -22.17 2.30 -8.98
CA ALA A 74 -22.44 1.34 -10.03
C ALA A 74 -23.92 1.35 -10.45
N THR A 75 -24.85 1.34 -9.49
CA THR A 75 -26.29 1.41 -9.74
C THR A 75 -26.68 2.68 -10.49
N LEU A 76 -26.18 3.85 -10.05
CA LEU A 76 -26.48 5.14 -10.68
C LEU A 76 -25.95 5.25 -12.11
N ASN A 77 -24.91 4.49 -12.46
CA ASN A 77 -24.30 4.48 -13.79
C ASN A 77 -24.72 3.25 -14.64
N ASP A 78 -25.78 2.54 -14.24
CA ASP A 78 -26.27 1.28 -14.84
C ASP A 78 -25.17 0.23 -15.09
N LEU A 79 -24.20 0.16 -14.18
CA LEU A 79 -23.14 -0.84 -14.24
C LEU A 79 -23.63 -2.16 -13.62
N LYS A 80 -23.34 -3.27 -14.29
CA LYS A 80 -23.69 -4.62 -13.85
C LYS A 80 -22.48 -5.34 -13.25
N PRO A 81 -22.66 -6.09 -12.16
CA PRO A 81 -21.56 -6.78 -11.50
C PRO A 81 -21.21 -8.11 -12.17
N LEU A 82 -19.92 -8.40 -12.23
CA LEU A 82 -19.34 -9.71 -12.43
C LEU A 82 -18.63 -10.11 -11.14
N PHE A 83 -19.09 -11.17 -10.50
CA PHE A 83 -18.38 -11.74 -9.36
C PHE A 83 -17.42 -12.81 -9.84
N ILE A 84 -16.17 -12.64 -9.46
CA ILE A 84 -15.06 -13.45 -9.93
C ILE A 84 -14.33 -13.98 -8.69
N THR A 85 -14.27 -15.29 -8.56
CA THR A 85 -13.47 -15.96 -7.53
C THR A 85 -12.25 -16.59 -8.18
N ILE A 86 -11.05 -16.10 -7.86
CA ILE A 86 -9.79 -16.62 -8.37
C ILE A 86 -9.12 -17.45 -7.27
N THR A 87 -8.93 -18.73 -7.55
CA THR A 87 -8.24 -19.68 -6.66
C THR A 87 -6.78 -19.84 -7.04
N LEU A 88 -5.96 -20.23 -6.06
CA LEU A 88 -4.55 -20.48 -6.31
C LEU A 88 -4.30 -21.85 -6.98
N PRO A 89 -3.21 -21.96 -7.76
CA PRO A 89 -2.68 -23.23 -8.25
C PRO A 89 -2.46 -24.25 -7.13
N THR A 90 -2.57 -25.54 -7.43
CA THR A 90 -2.43 -26.64 -6.44
C THR A 90 -1.13 -26.58 -5.65
N GLU A 91 -0.07 -26.04 -6.25
CA GLU A 91 1.25 -25.85 -5.67
C GLU A 91 1.26 -24.96 -4.42
N TYR A 92 0.25 -24.10 -4.25
CA TYR A 92 0.06 -23.25 -3.07
C TYR A 92 -0.76 -23.93 -1.96
N HIS A 93 -1.46 -25.03 -2.25
CA HIS A 93 -2.32 -25.70 -1.28
C HIS A 93 -1.53 -26.80 -0.57
N LYS A 94 -1.28 -26.62 0.73
CA LYS A 94 -0.51 -27.57 1.54
C LYS A 94 -1.26 -28.88 1.75
N TYR A 95 -2.58 -28.80 1.81
CA TYR A 95 -3.48 -29.94 1.97
C TYR A 95 -4.46 -30.02 0.82
N ARG A 96 -4.98 -31.22 0.56
CA ARG A 96 -6.08 -31.44 -0.37
C ARG A 96 -7.09 -32.40 0.24
N THR A 97 -8.36 -32.24 -0.12
CA THR A 97 -9.42 -33.15 0.29
C THR A 97 -9.59 -34.24 -0.77
N ILE A 98 -9.55 -35.51 -0.38
CA ILE A 98 -9.86 -36.64 -1.27
C ILE A 98 -11.37 -36.94 -1.28
N LYS A 99 -11.84 -37.77 -2.22
CA LYS A 99 -13.28 -38.07 -2.42
C LYS A 99 -14.03 -38.51 -1.15
N ASN A 100 -13.33 -39.10 -0.18
CA ASN A 100 -13.91 -39.55 1.10
C ASN A 100 -13.92 -38.44 2.18
N GLY A 101 -13.74 -37.17 1.82
CA GLY A 101 -13.70 -36.04 2.75
C GLY A 101 -12.43 -35.94 3.62
N LYS A 102 -11.54 -36.95 3.57
CA LYS A 102 -10.28 -36.95 4.32
C LYS A 102 -9.32 -35.90 3.76
N VAL A 103 -8.71 -35.12 4.67
CA VAL A 103 -7.69 -34.12 4.33
C VAL A 103 -6.32 -34.79 4.36
N VAL A 104 -5.59 -34.72 3.25
CA VAL A 104 -4.24 -35.30 3.10
C VAL A 104 -3.24 -34.25 2.64
N LYS A 105 -1.94 -34.47 2.92
CA LYS A 105 -0.87 -33.58 2.41
C LYS A 105 -0.86 -33.61 0.88
N ASN A 106 -0.72 -32.44 0.28
CA ASN A 106 -0.64 -32.32 -1.17
C ASN A 106 0.81 -32.57 -1.65
N PRO A 107 1.10 -33.61 -2.44
CA PRO A 107 2.45 -33.88 -2.94
C PRO A 107 2.95 -32.81 -3.93
N LYS A 108 2.04 -32.01 -4.51
CA LYS A 108 2.39 -30.91 -5.42
C LYS A 108 2.72 -29.61 -4.72
N PHE A 109 2.45 -29.49 -3.41
CA PHE A 109 2.75 -28.30 -2.64
C PHE A 109 4.22 -27.91 -2.78
N ALA A 110 4.47 -26.61 -2.99
CA ALA A 110 5.80 -26.05 -3.24
C ALA A 110 6.56 -26.76 -4.38
N ASN A 111 5.84 -27.21 -5.41
CA ASN A 111 6.40 -27.93 -6.56
C ASN A 111 7.19 -29.20 -6.19
N LYS A 112 7.01 -29.79 -5.01
CA LYS A 112 7.80 -30.94 -4.54
C LYS A 112 7.79 -32.15 -5.46
N HIS A 113 6.73 -32.34 -6.23
CA HIS A 113 6.65 -33.40 -7.25
C HIS A 113 7.67 -33.22 -8.39
N LEU A 114 7.97 -31.98 -8.78
CA LEU A 114 8.98 -31.67 -9.80
C LEU A 114 10.39 -31.79 -9.22
N LEU A 115 10.59 -31.39 -7.96
CA LEU A 115 11.87 -31.56 -7.27
C LEU A 115 12.32 -33.02 -7.29
N LYS A 116 11.42 -33.97 -7.00
CA LYS A 116 11.72 -35.40 -7.05
C LYS A 116 12.15 -35.88 -8.44
N LYS A 117 11.58 -35.30 -9.49
CA LYS A 117 11.95 -35.62 -10.88
C LYS A 117 13.34 -35.05 -11.20
N LEU A 118 13.58 -33.79 -10.84
CA LEU A 118 14.85 -33.11 -11.07
C LEU A 118 16.00 -33.77 -10.32
N GLN A 119 15.82 -34.15 -9.05
CA GLN A 119 16.85 -34.86 -8.27
C GLN A 119 17.22 -36.23 -8.85
N LYS A 120 16.30 -36.86 -9.60
CA LYS A 120 16.56 -38.12 -10.30
C LYS A 120 17.37 -37.91 -11.58
N GLU A 121 17.13 -36.80 -12.29
CA GLU A 121 17.81 -36.43 -13.53
C GLU A 121 19.19 -35.79 -13.28
N ASN A 122 19.30 -34.98 -12.23
CA ASN A 122 20.53 -34.36 -11.75
C ASN A 122 20.59 -34.44 -10.21
N PRO A 123 21.41 -35.35 -9.64
CA PRO A 123 21.56 -35.48 -8.19
C PRO A 123 22.18 -34.24 -7.51
N ASN A 124 22.96 -33.44 -8.25
CA ASN A 124 23.67 -32.28 -7.74
C ASN A 124 22.98 -30.98 -8.21
N LEU A 125 21.73 -30.79 -7.82
CA LEU A 125 21.01 -29.54 -8.08
C LEU A 125 21.70 -28.38 -7.36
N ASP A 126 21.85 -27.26 -8.04
CA ASP A 126 22.39 -26.06 -7.42
C ASP A 126 21.41 -25.46 -6.39
N GLU A 127 21.94 -24.60 -5.52
CA GLU A 127 21.16 -24.00 -4.44
C GLU A 127 20.02 -23.09 -4.96
N ASP A 128 20.20 -22.46 -6.12
CA ASP A 128 19.23 -21.55 -6.71
C ASP A 128 18.04 -22.29 -7.35
N GLU A 129 18.27 -23.49 -7.88
CA GLU A 129 17.24 -24.41 -8.32
C GLU A 129 16.44 -24.93 -7.13
N LEU A 130 17.09 -25.30 -6.03
CA LEU A 130 16.42 -25.72 -4.80
C LEU A 130 15.57 -24.60 -4.18
N LYS A 131 16.03 -23.34 -4.24
CA LYS A 131 15.27 -22.18 -3.77
C LYS A 131 13.91 -22.03 -4.45
N LYS A 132 13.72 -22.52 -5.69
CA LYS A 132 12.42 -22.48 -6.40
C LYS A 132 11.35 -23.36 -5.73
N PHE A 133 11.76 -24.31 -4.90
CA PHE A 133 10.89 -25.26 -4.18
C PHE A 133 10.70 -24.93 -2.70
N ASP A 134 11.28 -23.81 -2.23
CA ASP A 134 11.15 -23.38 -0.84
C ASP A 134 9.69 -23.05 -0.49
N GLU A 135 9.17 -23.65 0.59
CA GLU A 135 7.80 -23.41 1.07
C GLU A 135 7.52 -21.93 1.34
N LYS A 136 8.54 -21.11 1.65
CA LYS A 136 8.38 -19.66 1.83
C LYS A 136 7.84 -18.97 0.58
N ASN A 137 8.13 -19.49 -0.61
CA ASN A 137 7.64 -18.95 -1.89
C ASN A 137 6.16 -19.31 -2.16
N PHE A 138 5.58 -20.19 -1.35
CA PHE A 138 4.20 -20.67 -1.46
C PHE A 138 3.37 -20.33 -0.22
N ASN A 139 3.89 -19.47 0.67
CA ASN A 139 3.15 -19.01 1.84
C ASN A 139 1.93 -18.13 1.44
N PRO A 140 0.98 -17.87 2.36
CA PRO A 140 -0.21 -17.09 2.03
C PRO A 140 0.08 -15.69 1.46
N ASN A 141 1.15 -15.01 1.94
CA ASN A 141 1.52 -13.70 1.39
C ASN A 141 1.97 -13.79 -0.07
N ALA A 142 2.78 -14.80 -0.41
CA ALA A 142 3.21 -15.07 -1.77
C ALA A 142 2.02 -15.44 -2.67
N GLY A 143 1.07 -16.22 -2.15
CA GLY A 143 -0.20 -16.52 -2.81
C GLY A 143 -1.03 -15.26 -3.12
N ALA A 144 -1.22 -14.37 -2.15
CA ALA A 144 -1.93 -13.10 -2.36
C ALA A 144 -1.22 -12.18 -3.40
N LYS A 145 0.12 -12.19 -3.43
CA LYS A 145 0.90 -11.51 -4.47
C LYS A 145 0.69 -12.12 -5.85
N TYR A 146 0.66 -13.45 -5.95
CA TYR A 146 0.35 -14.15 -7.19
C TYR A 146 -1.04 -13.77 -7.70
N LEU A 147 -2.06 -13.84 -6.85
CA LEU A 147 -3.43 -13.43 -7.20
C LEU A 147 -3.51 -11.96 -7.61
N SER A 148 -2.74 -11.07 -6.97
CA SER A 148 -2.63 -9.67 -7.38
C SER A 148 -2.07 -9.52 -8.81
N LYS A 149 -1.09 -10.33 -9.19
CA LYS A 149 -0.54 -10.36 -10.55
C LYS A 149 -1.55 -10.89 -11.56
N VAL A 150 -2.29 -11.95 -11.22
CA VAL A 150 -3.38 -12.48 -12.06
C VAL A 150 -4.44 -11.40 -12.29
N PHE A 151 -4.89 -10.74 -11.23
CA PHE A 151 -5.82 -9.61 -11.33
C PHE A 151 -5.27 -8.48 -12.21
N LYS A 152 -3.98 -8.13 -12.07
CA LYS A 152 -3.35 -7.10 -12.91
C LYS A 152 -3.37 -7.47 -14.39
N LYS A 153 -3.06 -8.72 -14.73
CA LYS A 153 -3.13 -9.21 -16.11
C LYS A 153 -4.56 -9.14 -16.66
N MET A 154 -5.54 -9.52 -15.83
CA MET A 154 -6.96 -9.43 -16.20
C MET A 154 -7.37 -7.99 -16.52
N ILE A 155 -7.10 -7.01 -15.64
CA ILE A 155 -7.47 -5.59 -15.90
C ILE A 155 -6.69 -4.96 -17.07
N ASP A 156 -5.58 -5.57 -17.49
CA ASP A 156 -4.80 -5.13 -18.64
C ASP A 156 -5.34 -5.65 -19.98
N LEU A 157 -6.33 -6.56 -19.96
CA LEU A 157 -6.99 -7.05 -21.17
C LEU A 157 -7.61 -5.90 -21.96
N GLN A 158 -7.49 -5.98 -23.29
CA GLN A 158 -7.96 -4.93 -24.19
C GLN A 158 -9.46 -4.66 -24.03
N ILE A 159 -10.27 -5.71 -23.86
CA ILE A 159 -11.72 -5.58 -23.64
C ILE A 159 -12.03 -4.71 -22.41
N LEU A 160 -11.27 -4.86 -21.32
CA LEU A 160 -11.44 -4.06 -20.12
C LEU A 160 -10.81 -2.68 -20.25
N LYS A 161 -9.69 -2.54 -20.95
CA LYS A 161 -9.05 -1.23 -21.19
C LYS A 161 -9.90 -0.29 -22.03
N LYS A 162 -10.64 -0.81 -23.01
CA LYS A 162 -11.56 -0.04 -23.86
C LYS A 162 -12.74 0.57 -23.09
N ILE A 163 -13.11 0.01 -21.94
CA ILE A 163 -14.15 0.58 -21.09
C ILE A 163 -13.59 1.83 -20.38
N PRO A 164 -14.24 3.00 -20.48
CA PRO A 164 -13.83 4.22 -19.78
C PRO A 164 -13.72 4.02 -18.26
N LYS A 165 -12.86 4.79 -17.59
CA LYS A 165 -12.57 4.58 -16.15
C LYS A 165 -13.77 4.89 -15.26
N GLU A 166 -14.60 5.83 -15.67
CA GLU A 166 -15.83 6.24 -15.03
C GLU A 166 -16.97 5.24 -15.23
N LYS A 167 -16.88 4.43 -16.29
CA LYS A 167 -17.83 3.37 -16.65
C LYS A 167 -17.43 1.98 -16.15
N LYS A 168 -16.47 1.90 -15.23
CA LYS A 168 -16.12 0.66 -14.54
C LYS A 168 -15.63 0.94 -13.14
N CYS A 169 -15.93 0.03 -12.23
CA CYS A 169 -15.37 0.08 -10.89
C CYS A 169 -15.22 -1.34 -10.36
N TYR A 170 -14.46 -1.51 -9.30
CA TYR A 170 -14.33 -2.81 -8.67
C TYR A 170 -13.94 -2.69 -7.21
N PHE A 171 -14.15 -3.79 -6.50
CA PHE A 171 -13.49 -4.02 -5.23
C PHE A 171 -13.15 -5.51 -5.09
N ARG A 172 -12.14 -5.80 -4.28
CA ARG A 172 -11.65 -7.17 -4.11
C ARG A 172 -11.19 -7.44 -2.68
N VAL A 173 -11.36 -8.68 -2.25
CA VAL A 173 -11.05 -9.19 -0.91
C VAL A 173 -10.29 -10.51 -1.02
N TYR A 174 -9.28 -10.68 -0.18
CA TYR A 174 -8.66 -11.99 0.01
C TYR A 174 -9.37 -12.71 1.15
N GLU A 175 -9.75 -13.96 0.99
CA GLU A 175 -10.27 -14.80 2.08
C GLU A 175 -9.40 -16.08 2.16
N PRO A 176 -9.10 -16.60 3.36
CA PRO A 176 -8.41 -17.87 3.48
C PRO A 176 -9.34 -19.07 3.33
N HIS A 177 -8.89 -20.08 2.61
CA HIS A 177 -9.39 -21.44 2.75
C HIS A 177 -9.06 -22.02 4.12
N ARG A 178 -9.70 -23.13 4.50
CA ARG A 178 -9.48 -23.79 5.81
C ARG A 178 -8.01 -24.12 6.09
N ASP A 179 -7.21 -24.37 5.06
CA ASP A 179 -5.77 -24.64 5.14
C ASP A 179 -4.90 -23.38 5.25
N GLY A 180 -5.49 -22.19 5.10
CA GLY A 180 -4.84 -20.89 5.17
C GLY A 180 -4.43 -20.31 3.82
N THR A 181 -4.62 -21.04 2.72
CA THR A 181 -4.30 -20.58 1.38
C THR A 181 -5.31 -19.53 0.93
N PRO A 182 -4.90 -18.35 0.43
CA PRO A 182 -5.83 -17.30 0.06
C PRO A 182 -6.51 -17.59 -1.29
N HIS A 183 -7.76 -17.17 -1.41
CA HIS A 183 -8.46 -16.97 -2.68
C HIS A 183 -8.90 -15.50 -2.79
N LEU A 184 -9.05 -15.03 -4.03
CA LEU A 184 -9.44 -13.65 -4.32
C LEU A 184 -10.89 -13.61 -4.76
N HIS A 185 -11.73 -12.92 -3.98
CA HIS A 185 -13.07 -12.53 -4.41
C HIS A 185 -13.01 -11.13 -5.00
N LEU A 186 -13.52 -10.98 -6.21
CA LEU A 186 -13.56 -9.74 -6.95
C LEU A 186 -15.00 -9.49 -7.38
N ASN A 187 -15.41 -8.24 -7.25
CA ASN A 187 -16.66 -7.75 -7.80
C ASN A 187 -16.32 -6.63 -8.75
N PHE A 188 -16.55 -6.88 -10.04
CA PHE A 188 -16.13 -6.03 -11.13
C PHE A 188 -17.35 -5.53 -11.88
N PHE A 189 -17.55 -4.22 -11.89
CA PHE A 189 -18.72 -3.60 -12.48
C PHE A 189 -18.38 -3.06 -13.86
N VAL A 190 -19.19 -3.42 -14.85
CA VAL A 190 -19.05 -3.03 -16.26
C VAL A 190 -20.38 -2.50 -16.80
N PRO A 191 -20.39 -1.73 -17.89
CA PRO A 191 -21.63 -1.27 -18.50
C PRO A 191 -22.51 -2.45 -18.91
N LYS A 192 -23.82 -2.31 -18.75
CA LYS A 192 -24.80 -3.36 -19.07
C LYS A 192 -24.63 -3.90 -20.48
N GLU A 193 -24.38 -3.02 -21.44
CA GLU A 193 -24.16 -3.34 -22.85
C GLU A 193 -22.85 -4.09 -23.14
N LYS A 194 -21.92 -4.15 -22.18
CA LYS A 194 -20.65 -4.87 -22.28
C LYS A 194 -20.56 -6.10 -21.39
N LEU A 195 -21.58 -6.38 -20.59
CA LEU A 195 -21.56 -7.46 -19.60
C LEU A 195 -21.27 -8.81 -20.26
N GLU A 196 -21.98 -9.14 -21.33
CA GLU A 196 -21.88 -10.44 -22.01
C GLU A 196 -20.54 -10.60 -22.73
N ASP A 197 -20.13 -9.57 -23.49
CA ASP A 197 -18.83 -9.53 -24.17
C ASP A 197 -17.68 -9.75 -23.18
N VAL A 198 -17.71 -9.03 -22.05
CA VAL A 198 -16.68 -9.13 -21.02
C VAL A 198 -16.71 -10.50 -20.36
N TYR A 199 -17.89 -11.03 -20.04
CA TYR A 199 -18.04 -12.34 -19.43
C TYR A 199 -17.38 -13.43 -20.27
N HIS A 200 -17.75 -13.54 -21.56
CA HIS A 200 -17.19 -14.56 -22.45
C HIS A 200 -15.67 -14.40 -22.63
N HIS A 201 -15.18 -13.18 -22.85
CA HIS A 201 -13.74 -12.95 -22.97
C HIS A 201 -12.97 -13.33 -21.71
N LEU A 202 -13.54 -13.10 -20.53
CA LEU A 202 -12.90 -13.47 -19.27
C LEU A 202 -12.90 -14.99 -19.09
N VAL A 203 -14.01 -15.67 -19.37
CA VAL A 203 -14.09 -17.14 -19.34
C VAL A 203 -13.02 -17.73 -20.25
N ASP A 204 -13.00 -17.34 -21.53
CA ASP A 204 -12.02 -17.83 -22.51
C ASP A 204 -10.57 -17.55 -22.06
N TYR A 205 -10.31 -16.33 -21.57
CA TYR A 205 -8.99 -15.95 -21.08
C TYR A 205 -8.56 -16.83 -19.90
N PHE A 206 -9.44 -17.07 -18.93
CA PHE A 206 -9.10 -17.85 -17.75
C PHE A 206 -9.02 -19.35 -18.01
N GLU A 207 -9.85 -19.89 -18.90
CA GLU A 207 -9.74 -21.27 -19.35
C GLU A 207 -8.40 -21.52 -20.04
N LYS A 208 -8.03 -20.67 -21.01
CA LYS A 208 -6.79 -20.81 -21.79
C LYS A 208 -5.51 -20.64 -20.95
N ASN A 209 -5.52 -19.75 -19.97
CA ASN A 209 -4.29 -19.37 -19.26
C ASN A 209 -4.19 -19.97 -17.84
N TYR A 210 -5.29 -20.45 -17.25
CA TYR A 210 -5.33 -20.82 -15.84
C TYR A 210 -6.10 -22.12 -15.55
N ASN A 211 -6.59 -22.87 -16.56
CA ASN A 211 -7.24 -24.18 -16.42
C ASN A 211 -8.35 -24.20 -15.35
N ALA A 212 -9.40 -23.41 -15.53
CA ALA A 212 -10.62 -23.38 -14.70
C ALA A 212 -10.41 -23.08 -13.19
N ARG A 213 -9.33 -22.39 -12.82
CA ARG A 213 -9.08 -21.90 -11.44
C ARG A 213 -9.93 -20.69 -11.05
N VAL A 214 -10.90 -20.33 -11.88
CA VAL A 214 -11.70 -19.11 -11.74
C VAL A 214 -13.17 -19.45 -11.89
N ASP A 215 -13.98 -18.99 -10.94
CA ASP A 215 -15.43 -19.01 -11.02
C ASP A 215 -15.94 -17.60 -11.34
N ILE A 216 -16.79 -17.44 -12.36
CA ILE A 216 -17.30 -16.15 -12.83
C ILE A 216 -18.84 -16.22 -12.88
N GLN A 217 -19.48 -15.32 -12.15
CA GLN A 217 -20.93 -15.22 -12.04
C GLN A 217 -21.39 -13.82 -12.45
N LYS A 218 -22.39 -13.75 -13.35
CA LYS A 218 -22.99 -12.49 -13.84
C LYS A 218 -24.39 -12.21 -13.28
N ASP A 219 -25.11 -13.23 -12.82
CA ASP A 219 -26.51 -13.14 -12.39
C ASP A 219 -26.67 -13.07 -10.85
N ILE A 220 -26.18 -11.99 -10.26
CA ILE A 220 -26.16 -11.84 -8.80
C ILE A 220 -27.28 -10.91 -8.37
N LYS A 221 -28.38 -11.50 -7.90
CA LYS A 221 -29.58 -10.76 -7.47
C LYS A 221 -29.32 -9.74 -6.35
N ASN A 222 -28.34 -9.99 -5.46
CA ASN A 222 -28.01 -9.10 -4.36
C ASN A 222 -26.51 -8.98 -4.13
N ASN A 223 -25.86 -8.18 -4.97
CA ASN A 223 -24.42 -8.01 -4.96
C ASN A 223 -23.88 -7.42 -3.64
N THR A 224 -24.66 -6.51 -3.03
CA THR A 224 -24.32 -5.86 -1.76
C THR A 224 -24.33 -6.84 -0.60
N ALA A 225 -25.34 -7.70 -0.49
CA ALA A 225 -25.41 -8.73 0.55
C ALA A 225 -24.28 -9.76 0.40
N TYR A 226 -23.96 -10.14 -0.84
CA TYR A 226 -22.89 -11.10 -1.10
C TYR A 226 -21.51 -10.54 -0.71
N LEU A 227 -21.25 -9.25 -0.96
CA LEU A 227 -20.00 -8.62 -0.53
C LEU A 227 -19.96 -8.40 0.98
N MET A 228 -21.04 -7.87 1.55
CA MET A 228 -21.13 -7.58 2.97
C MET A 228 -20.97 -8.87 3.78
N LYS A 229 -21.36 -10.03 3.23
CA LYS A 229 -21.02 -11.33 3.80
C LYS A 229 -19.51 -11.53 3.98
N TYR A 230 -18.66 -11.29 2.97
CA TYR A 230 -17.21 -11.48 3.10
C TYR A 230 -16.52 -10.42 3.95
N ILE A 231 -17.02 -9.18 3.89
CA ILE A 231 -16.49 -8.06 4.67
C ILE A 231 -16.93 -8.18 6.13
N LEU A 232 -18.19 -8.46 6.44
CA LEU A 232 -18.65 -8.64 7.81
C LEU A 232 -18.17 -9.96 8.42
N LYS A 233 -18.12 -11.07 7.67
CA LYS A 233 -17.54 -12.33 8.20
C LYS A 233 -16.08 -12.16 8.64
N THR A 234 -15.34 -11.24 8.01
CA THR A 234 -13.95 -10.94 8.39
C THR A 234 -13.83 -9.92 9.53
N LEU A 235 -14.93 -9.28 9.93
CA LEU A 235 -14.95 -8.10 10.81
C LEU A 235 -15.89 -8.23 12.03
N ASP A 236 -16.91 -9.09 11.99
CA ASP A 236 -17.77 -9.45 13.13
C ASP A 236 -16.97 -10.05 14.28
N ASP A 237 -15.92 -10.79 13.93
CA ASP A 237 -14.87 -11.28 14.82
C ASP A 237 -14.19 -10.20 15.66
N MET A 238 -14.23 -8.93 15.23
CA MET A 238 -13.61 -7.81 15.94
C MET A 238 -14.60 -7.09 16.86
N ARG A 239 -15.91 -7.21 16.61
CA ARG A 239 -16.97 -6.49 17.36
C ARG A 239 -17.45 -7.24 18.60
N GLN A 240 -17.39 -8.57 18.61
CA GLN A 240 -18.12 -9.40 19.58
C GLN A 240 -17.24 -10.04 20.67
N SER A 241 -15.91 -10.03 20.51
CA SER A 241 -14.99 -10.65 21.48
C SER A 241 -13.78 -9.76 21.75
N PRO A 242 -13.31 -9.65 23.01
CA PRO A 242 -12.02 -9.02 23.31
C PRO A 242 -10.84 -9.77 22.67
N GLU A 243 -11.04 -11.04 22.29
CA GLU A 243 -10.03 -11.85 21.62
C GLU A 243 -10.14 -11.82 20.09
N LEU A 244 -9.00 -11.59 19.42
CA LEU A 244 -8.93 -11.65 17.97
C LEU A 244 -9.17 -13.08 17.45
N SER A 245 -10.01 -13.20 16.43
CA SER A 245 -10.27 -14.46 15.73
C SER A 245 -9.06 -14.98 14.96
N ASP A 246 -9.09 -16.27 14.61
CA ASP A 246 -8.11 -16.89 13.70
C ASP A 246 -8.05 -16.17 12.36
N LEU A 247 -9.17 -15.65 11.86
CA LEU A 247 -9.23 -14.94 10.59
C LEU A 247 -8.51 -13.58 10.66
N SER A 248 -8.74 -12.83 11.74
CA SER A 248 -8.01 -11.58 12.00
C SER A 248 -6.51 -11.81 12.18
N ILE A 249 -6.14 -12.84 12.96
CA ILE A 249 -4.74 -13.25 13.13
C ILE A 249 -4.12 -13.64 11.79
N TRP A 250 -4.85 -14.33 10.92
CA TRP A 250 -4.36 -14.73 9.60
C TRP A 250 -3.99 -13.53 8.73
N TYR A 251 -4.82 -12.48 8.67
CA TYR A 251 -4.46 -11.26 7.91
C TYR A 251 -3.22 -10.57 8.47
N ILE A 252 -3.14 -10.44 9.80
CA ILE A 252 -2.05 -9.73 10.48
C ILE A 252 -0.73 -10.50 10.32
N HIS A 253 -0.75 -11.80 10.63
CA HIS A 253 0.42 -12.67 10.54
C HIS A 253 0.98 -12.71 9.10
N ASN A 254 0.10 -12.88 8.10
CA ASN A 254 0.51 -12.98 6.71
C ASN A 254 0.68 -11.62 6.02
N LYS A 255 0.45 -10.50 6.72
CA LYS A 255 0.55 -9.13 6.18
C LYS A 255 -0.26 -8.94 4.90
N ILE A 256 -1.50 -9.43 4.90
CA ILE A 256 -2.42 -9.35 3.75
C ILE A 256 -3.42 -8.23 4.02
N THR A 257 -3.55 -7.30 3.07
CA THR A 257 -4.60 -6.28 3.13
C THR A 257 -5.96 -6.92 2.82
N ARG A 258 -6.95 -6.64 3.68
CA ARG A 258 -8.29 -7.23 3.59
C ARG A 258 -9.06 -6.80 2.35
N PHE A 259 -9.04 -5.51 2.03
CA PHE A 259 -9.96 -4.90 1.05
C PHE A 259 -9.24 -3.90 0.15
N TYR A 260 -9.49 -4.00 -1.16
CA TYR A 260 -9.03 -3.06 -2.18
C TYR A 260 -10.20 -2.58 -3.03
N THR A 261 -10.10 -1.36 -3.57
CA THR A 261 -11.08 -0.81 -4.51
C THR A 261 -10.39 -0.18 -5.72
N SER A 262 -11.16 0.06 -6.77
CA SER A 262 -10.79 1.00 -7.83
C SER A 262 -10.66 2.43 -7.28
N ARG A 263 -9.99 3.30 -8.05
CA ARG A 263 -9.87 4.75 -7.78
C ARG A 263 -11.08 5.54 -8.31
N THR A 264 -12.27 4.95 -8.25
CA THR A 264 -13.50 5.53 -8.80
C THR A 264 -14.08 6.61 -7.89
N LEU A 265 -13.96 6.40 -6.57
CA LEU A 265 -14.36 7.35 -5.53
C LEU A 265 -13.22 8.32 -5.24
N ILE A 266 -13.57 9.48 -4.67
CA ILE A 266 -12.61 10.43 -4.14
C ILE A 266 -11.75 9.78 -3.05
N ALA A 267 -10.52 10.28 -2.88
CA ALA A 267 -9.60 9.76 -1.88
C ALA A 267 -10.19 9.86 -0.47
N LEU A 268 -10.07 8.78 0.31
CA LEU A 268 -10.60 8.72 1.66
C LEU A 268 -9.99 9.78 2.59
N GLU A 269 -8.76 10.23 2.29
CA GLU A 269 -8.10 11.31 3.02
C GLU A 269 -8.82 12.65 2.88
N VAL A 270 -9.42 12.93 1.72
CA VAL A 270 -10.26 14.13 1.50
C VAL A 270 -11.58 13.95 2.24
N TYR A 271 -12.24 12.80 2.06
CA TYR A 271 -13.49 12.49 2.75
C TYR A 271 -13.38 12.65 4.28
N ARG A 272 -12.29 12.15 4.88
CA ARG A 272 -12.05 12.26 6.33
C ARG A 272 -12.01 13.69 6.87
N LYS A 273 -11.79 14.71 6.03
CA LYS A 273 -11.79 16.12 6.45
C LYS A 273 -13.20 16.72 6.49
N VAL A 274 -14.12 16.17 5.70
CA VAL A 274 -15.46 16.73 5.47
C VAL A 274 -16.58 15.68 5.63
N TYR A 275 -16.30 14.54 6.27
CA TYR A 275 -17.26 13.42 6.41
C TYR A 275 -18.53 13.79 7.18
N ASN A 276 -18.49 14.85 7.99
CA ASN A 276 -19.66 15.38 8.70
C ASN A 276 -20.59 16.18 7.79
N GLN A 277 -20.14 16.56 6.59
CA GLN A 277 -20.88 17.44 5.67
C GLN A 277 -21.38 16.68 4.44
N PHE A 278 -20.63 15.69 3.96
CA PHE A 278 -20.94 14.96 2.72
C PHE A 278 -20.78 13.47 2.94
N SER A 279 -21.62 12.67 2.29
CA SER A 279 -21.32 11.26 2.07
C SER A 279 -20.13 11.09 1.11
N LEU A 280 -19.47 9.94 1.11
CA LEU A 280 -18.32 9.71 0.23
C LEU A 280 -18.72 9.74 -1.25
N LEU A 281 -19.91 9.22 -1.57
CA LEU A 281 -20.45 9.23 -2.92
C LEU A 281 -20.81 10.64 -3.39
N GLU A 282 -21.48 11.42 -2.55
CA GLU A 282 -21.84 12.80 -2.86
C GLU A 282 -20.59 13.64 -3.13
N LEU A 283 -19.60 13.58 -2.21
CA LEU A 283 -18.32 14.26 -2.37
C LEU A 283 -17.61 13.85 -3.67
N THR A 284 -17.71 12.58 -4.06
CA THR A 284 -17.16 12.08 -5.33
C THR A 284 -17.82 12.74 -6.53
N TYR A 285 -19.15 12.88 -6.54
CA TYR A 285 -19.86 13.52 -7.66
C TYR A 285 -19.59 15.02 -7.71
N LYS A 286 -19.64 15.72 -6.56
CA LYS A 286 -19.31 17.15 -6.48
C LYS A 286 -17.90 17.43 -6.98
N PHE A 287 -16.93 16.58 -6.66
CA PHE A 287 -15.58 16.67 -7.20
C PHE A 287 -15.53 16.45 -8.72
N LYS A 288 -16.22 15.41 -9.23
CA LYS A 288 -16.28 15.14 -10.68
C LYS A 288 -16.95 16.27 -11.47
N ASN A 289 -17.95 16.91 -10.89
CA ASN A 289 -18.67 18.05 -11.46
C ASN A 289 -17.90 19.38 -11.28
N LYS A 290 -16.73 19.37 -10.63
CA LYS A 290 -15.93 20.56 -10.29
C LYS A 290 -16.63 21.56 -9.36
N GLU A 291 -17.66 21.12 -8.63
CA GLU A 291 -18.30 21.89 -7.56
C GLU A 291 -17.43 21.95 -6.31
N ILE A 292 -16.61 20.91 -6.10
CA ILE A 292 -15.63 20.83 -5.01
C ILE A 292 -14.25 20.61 -5.61
N ASN A 293 -13.26 21.33 -5.10
CA ASN A 293 -11.85 21.14 -5.40
C ASN A 293 -11.09 20.89 -4.10
N TYR A 294 -9.97 20.19 -4.18
CA TYR A 294 -9.07 20.05 -3.04
C TYR A 294 -7.62 20.20 -3.49
N PHE A 295 -6.83 20.77 -2.59
CA PHE A 295 -5.43 21.07 -2.80
C PHE A 295 -4.59 20.20 -1.87
N VAL A 296 -3.47 19.72 -2.40
CA VAL A 296 -2.52 18.91 -1.65
C VAL A 296 -1.15 19.57 -1.68
N ASP A 297 -0.42 19.40 -0.60
CA ASP A 297 0.98 19.79 -0.50
C ASP A 297 1.81 18.97 -1.51
N THR A 298 2.72 19.63 -2.23
CA THR A 298 3.44 18.99 -3.33
C THR A 298 4.46 17.96 -2.86
N GLU A 299 5.00 18.12 -1.66
CA GLU A 299 6.02 17.24 -1.09
C GLU A 299 5.37 16.11 -0.28
N THR A 300 4.57 16.47 0.72
CA THR A 300 3.95 15.55 1.67
C THR A 300 2.70 14.87 1.11
N LYS A 301 2.09 15.42 0.04
CA LYS A 301 0.81 14.99 -0.55
C LYS A 301 -0.39 15.09 0.39
N GLU A 302 -0.24 15.77 1.54
CA GLU A 302 -1.33 15.96 2.49
C GLU A 302 -2.35 16.98 1.97
N VAL A 303 -3.63 16.78 2.31
CA VAL A 303 -4.70 17.73 1.98
C VAL A 303 -4.51 19.02 2.77
N VAL A 304 -4.30 20.14 2.06
CA VAL A 304 -4.10 21.48 2.63
C VAL A 304 -5.40 22.26 2.65
N GLU A 305 -6.20 22.14 1.60
CA GLU A 305 -7.44 22.91 1.48
C GLU A 305 -8.51 22.11 0.71
N ILE A 306 -9.77 22.29 1.07
CA ILE A 306 -10.93 21.80 0.31
C ILE A 306 -11.88 22.97 0.14
N THR A 307 -12.26 23.30 -1.09
CA THR A 307 -13.14 24.42 -1.41
C THR A 307 -14.34 23.98 -2.23
N ASN A 308 -15.42 24.74 -2.12
CA ASN A 308 -16.50 24.74 -3.10
C ASN A 308 -16.53 26.09 -3.84
N THR A 309 -17.56 26.31 -4.66
CA THR A 309 -17.73 27.57 -5.42
C THR A 309 -17.84 28.84 -4.56
N TYR A 310 -18.26 28.72 -3.31
CA TYR A 310 -18.61 29.85 -2.45
C TYR A 310 -17.63 30.08 -1.30
N THR A 311 -17.09 29.00 -0.74
CA THR A 311 -16.30 29.04 0.50
C THR A 311 -15.27 27.91 0.55
N SER A 312 -14.33 28.04 1.49
CA SER A 312 -13.50 26.92 1.90
C SER A 312 -14.19 26.07 2.95
N LEU A 313 -14.22 24.77 2.70
CA LEU A 313 -14.82 23.74 3.54
C LEU A 313 -13.82 23.20 4.57
N TYR A 314 -12.52 23.28 4.25
CA TYR A 314 -11.44 22.82 5.11
C TYR A 314 -10.14 23.56 4.78
N PHE A 315 -9.42 23.95 5.83
CA PHE A 315 -8.02 24.35 5.76
C PHE A 315 -7.18 23.57 6.76
N LYS A 316 -6.01 23.11 6.34
CA LYS A 316 -4.97 22.61 7.22
C LYS A 316 -4.47 23.79 8.04
N LYS A 317 -4.66 23.73 9.36
CA LYS A 317 -4.11 24.72 10.27
C LYS A 317 -2.59 24.70 10.13
N SER A 318 -2.01 25.87 9.89
CA SER A 318 -0.56 26.08 9.96
C SER A 318 -0.08 25.72 11.36
N THR A 319 1.08 25.09 11.44
CA THR A 319 1.79 24.92 12.71
C THR A 319 2.44 26.25 13.08
N LEU A 320 2.69 26.49 14.37
CA LEU A 320 3.36 27.71 14.85
C LEU A 320 4.70 27.97 14.13
N LYS A 321 5.37 26.90 13.67
CA LYS A 321 6.59 26.96 12.86
C LYS A 321 6.39 27.72 11.54
N ASP A 322 5.27 27.49 10.86
CA ASP A 322 4.92 28.17 9.61
C ASP A 322 4.66 29.67 9.85
N PHE A 323 4.14 30.02 11.03
CA PHE A 323 3.96 31.42 11.46
C PHE A 323 5.29 32.13 11.70
N PHE A 324 6.24 31.49 12.39
CA PHE A 324 7.57 32.06 12.67
C PHE A 324 8.44 32.17 11.41
N GLU A 325 8.32 31.24 10.45
CA GLU A 325 8.99 31.36 9.14
C GLU A 325 8.39 32.50 8.30
N PHE A 326 7.07 32.70 8.36
CA PHE A 326 6.36 33.80 7.70
C PHE A 326 6.71 35.18 8.30
N GLU A 327 6.95 35.27 9.62
CA GLU A 327 7.45 36.51 10.24
C GLU A 327 8.88 36.82 9.83
N LYS A 328 9.78 35.82 9.79
CA LYS A 328 11.16 35.99 9.30
C LYS A 328 11.24 36.44 7.84
N THR A 329 10.37 35.91 6.98
CA THR A 329 10.30 36.36 5.58
C THR A 329 9.69 37.76 5.46
N ASN A 330 8.73 38.14 6.31
CA ASN A 330 8.18 39.49 6.31
C ASN A 330 9.16 40.58 6.79
N GLU A 331 10.11 40.26 7.67
CA GLU A 331 11.20 41.20 8.00
C GLU A 331 12.14 41.45 6.82
N GLN A 332 12.47 40.42 6.03
CA GLN A 332 13.25 40.57 4.81
C GLN A 332 12.46 41.35 3.72
N ILE A 333 11.16 41.07 3.57
CA ILE A 333 10.29 41.71 2.57
C ILE A 333 9.95 43.17 2.94
N LYS A 334 9.94 43.55 4.23
CA LYS A 334 9.76 44.95 4.64
C LYS A 334 10.86 45.87 4.12
N SER A 335 12.08 45.36 3.87
CA SER A 335 13.15 46.14 3.26
C SER A 335 12.99 46.37 1.74
N CYS A 336 12.18 45.54 1.07
CA CYS A 336 11.93 45.62 -0.37
C CYS A 336 10.62 46.31 -0.77
N ARG A 337 9.80 46.79 0.19
CA ARG A 337 8.48 47.40 -0.06
C ARG A 337 8.53 48.90 -0.41
N LYS A 338 9.45 49.30 -1.29
CA LYS A 338 9.26 50.49 -2.12
C LYS A 338 9.22 50.04 -3.57
N ASN A 339 8.00 49.87 -4.05
CA ASN A 339 7.55 49.82 -5.45
C ASN A 339 6.74 48.55 -5.79
N PHE A 340 5.44 48.80 -5.87
CA PHE A 340 4.52 48.35 -6.91
C PHE A 340 3.97 46.91 -6.90
N ASN A 341 2.65 46.89 -6.65
CA ASN A 341 1.63 45.99 -7.16
C ASN A 341 2.00 45.25 -8.45
N ALA A 342 1.97 43.91 -8.40
CA ALA A 342 1.79 43.08 -9.58
C ALA A 342 0.98 41.82 -9.24
N LYS A 343 0.00 41.55 -10.09
CA LYS A 343 -0.78 40.30 -10.20
C LYS A 343 0.11 39.08 -10.00
N ALA A 344 -0.29 38.17 -9.12
CA ALA A 344 0.24 36.81 -9.17
C ALA A 344 -0.26 36.15 -10.46
N GLU A 345 0.56 36.19 -11.51
CA GLU A 345 0.36 35.39 -12.69
C GLU A 345 0.39 33.91 -12.28
N TYR A 346 -0.75 33.26 -12.48
CA TYR A 346 -0.90 31.83 -12.40
C TYR A 346 -0.14 31.25 -13.61
N GLU A 347 1.08 30.77 -13.41
CA GLU A 347 1.72 29.96 -14.44
C GLU A 347 0.97 28.63 -14.55
N LYS A 348 0.23 28.46 -15.64
CA LYS A 348 -0.09 27.12 -16.15
C LYS A 348 1.23 26.43 -16.47
N SER A 349 1.76 25.63 -15.56
CA SER A 349 2.81 24.68 -15.95
C SER A 349 2.17 23.61 -16.83
N LEU A 350 2.32 23.82 -18.14
CA LEU A 350 2.26 22.75 -19.13
C LEU A 350 3.11 21.61 -18.59
N LYS A 351 2.51 20.41 -18.46
CA LYS A 351 3.26 19.18 -18.17
C LYS A 351 4.24 18.93 -19.32
N ARG A 352 5.43 19.51 -19.24
CA ARG A 352 6.63 18.82 -19.68
C ARG A 352 7.12 18.05 -18.46
N LYS A 353 7.33 16.75 -18.62
CA LYS A 353 8.36 16.10 -17.84
C LYS A 353 9.64 16.85 -18.22
N ASP A 354 10.11 17.72 -17.35
CA ASP A 354 11.51 18.12 -17.44
C ASP A 354 12.31 16.88 -17.03
N GLU A 355 12.57 16.01 -18.01
CA GLU A 355 13.68 15.09 -17.93
C GLU A 355 14.91 16.00 -17.91
N MET A 356 15.47 16.22 -16.71
CA MET A 356 16.70 16.99 -16.52
C MET A 356 17.72 16.48 -17.53
N ILE A 357 18.12 17.34 -18.48
CA ILE A 357 19.05 16.96 -19.54
C ILE A 357 20.39 16.65 -18.87
N PRO A 358 20.88 15.40 -18.94
CA PRO A 358 22.14 15.05 -18.33
C PRO A 358 23.29 15.67 -19.11
N ILE A 359 24.21 16.33 -18.40
CA ILE A 359 25.44 16.89 -18.97
C ILE A 359 26.56 15.89 -18.69
N TYR A 360 27.31 15.51 -19.72
CA TYR A 360 28.45 14.62 -19.59
C TYR A 360 29.73 15.43 -19.72
N LEU A 361 30.54 15.48 -18.65
CA LEU A 361 31.89 16.05 -18.65
C LEU A 361 32.85 14.89 -18.35
N ASP A 362 33.81 14.64 -19.25
CA ASP A 362 34.79 13.55 -19.14
C ASP A 362 34.18 12.16 -18.84
N GLY A 363 33.04 11.87 -19.48
CA GLY A 363 32.31 10.60 -19.30
C GLY A 363 31.52 10.48 -18.00
N ILE A 364 31.58 11.49 -17.12
CA ILE A 364 30.84 11.54 -15.86
C ILE A 364 29.54 12.32 -16.07
N LYS A 365 28.44 11.75 -15.57
CA LYS A 365 27.08 12.31 -15.69
C LYS A 365 26.79 13.33 -14.58
N PHE A 366 26.39 14.52 -14.97
CA PHE A 366 25.99 15.62 -14.09
C PHE A 366 24.57 16.11 -14.42
N TYR A 367 23.94 16.78 -13.45
CA TYR A 367 22.68 17.50 -13.64
C TYR A 367 22.86 18.96 -13.20
N MET A 368 22.23 19.88 -13.94
CA MET A 368 22.11 21.27 -13.53
C MET A 368 20.96 21.42 -12.54
N ILE A 369 21.27 21.80 -11.31
CA ILE A 369 20.29 22.05 -10.25
C ILE A 369 20.64 23.41 -9.64
N ASP A 370 19.70 24.36 -9.66
CA ASP A 370 19.87 25.72 -9.11
C ASP A 370 21.13 26.44 -9.65
N ASN A 371 21.39 26.33 -10.96
CA ASN A 371 22.58 26.85 -11.65
C ASN A 371 23.94 26.28 -11.19
N VAL A 372 23.95 25.16 -10.48
CA VAL A 372 25.17 24.44 -10.08
C VAL A 372 25.20 23.05 -10.71
N LEU A 373 26.34 22.67 -11.29
CA LEU A 373 26.58 21.30 -11.76
C LEU A 373 26.73 20.38 -10.55
N LYS A 374 25.76 19.48 -10.35
CA LYS A 374 25.83 18.43 -9.32
C LYS A 374 26.05 17.07 -9.98
N LYS A 375 27.05 16.34 -9.49
CA LYS A 375 27.33 14.96 -9.93
C LYS A 375 26.19 14.04 -9.50
N GLU A 376 25.82 13.08 -10.35
CA GLU A 376 24.85 12.05 -9.97
C GLU A 376 25.39 11.21 -8.80
N VAL A 377 24.89 11.44 -7.59
CA VAL A 377 25.20 10.60 -6.43
C VAL A 377 24.22 9.44 -6.40
N LYS A 378 24.67 8.26 -6.80
CA LYS A 378 23.87 7.04 -6.63
C LYS A 378 23.85 6.67 -5.14
N PRO A 379 22.68 6.35 -4.56
CA PRO A 379 22.63 5.82 -3.20
C PRO A 379 23.46 4.54 -3.07
N VAL A 380 24.16 4.37 -1.94
CA VAL A 380 25.03 3.22 -1.66
C VAL A 380 24.27 1.88 -1.79
N THR A 381 22.98 1.86 -1.43
CA THR A 381 22.10 0.69 -1.59
C THR A 381 21.89 0.26 -3.04
N HIS A 382 22.17 1.14 -4.01
CA HIS A 382 22.04 0.88 -5.44
C HIS A 382 23.37 0.51 -6.09
N TYR A 383 24.48 0.46 -5.34
CA TYR A 383 25.77 0.00 -5.87
C TYR A 383 25.70 -1.49 -6.19
N THR A 384 26.35 -1.91 -7.28
CA THR A 384 26.60 -3.33 -7.53
C THR A 384 27.59 -3.86 -6.49
N ASN A 385 27.65 -5.17 -6.24
CA ASN A 385 28.58 -5.72 -5.25
C ASN A 385 30.04 -5.38 -5.59
N LEU A 386 30.42 -5.47 -6.87
CA LEU A 386 31.77 -5.10 -7.32
C LEU A 386 32.06 -3.61 -7.07
N THR A 387 31.14 -2.73 -7.44
CA THR A 387 31.28 -1.28 -7.20
C THR A 387 31.36 -0.96 -5.71
N LEU A 388 30.58 -1.66 -4.88
CA LEU A 388 30.53 -1.47 -3.44
C LEU A 388 31.85 -1.91 -2.76
N ILE A 389 32.41 -3.06 -3.17
CA ILE A 389 33.70 -3.56 -2.67
C ILE A 389 34.84 -2.61 -3.04
N LEU A 390 34.93 -2.21 -4.32
CA LEU A 390 35.96 -1.28 -4.79
C LEU A 390 35.87 0.06 -4.07
N HIS A 391 34.65 0.58 -3.90
CA HIS A 391 34.41 1.82 -3.19
C HIS A 391 34.75 1.71 -1.70
N TYR A 392 34.41 0.60 -1.04
CA TYR A 392 34.77 0.35 0.35
C TYR A 392 36.29 0.31 0.56
N ASN A 393 37.03 -0.40 -0.29
CA ASN A 393 38.50 -0.47 -0.21
C ASN A 393 39.14 0.90 -0.40
N TYR A 394 38.68 1.67 -1.40
CA TYR A 394 39.16 3.04 -1.62
C TYR A 394 38.96 3.93 -0.38
N LEU A 395 37.77 3.87 0.24
CA LEU A 395 37.50 4.65 1.45
C LEU A 395 38.36 4.18 2.65
N GLN A 396 38.65 2.88 2.76
CA GLN A 396 39.48 2.33 3.83
C GLN A 396 40.94 2.79 3.72
N GLU A 397 41.47 2.92 2.50
CA GLU A 397 42.83 3.43 2.24
C GLU A 397 42.98 4.93 2.50
N HIS A 398 41.87 5.68 2.50
CA HIS A 398 41.85 7.15 2.57
C HIS A 398 41.06 7.67 3.78
N ILE A 399 40.88 6.84 4.81
CA ILE A 399 39.94 7.07 5.92
C ILE A 399 40.17 8.40 6.66
N ASP A 400 41.41 8.88 6.71
CA ASP A 400 41.80 10.13 7.37
C ASP A 400 41.39 11.41 6.61
N SER A 401 40.92 11.28 5.37
CA SER A 401 40.64 12.40 4.46
C SER A 401 39.19 12.48 3.95
N ILE A 402 38.31 11.57 4.41
CA ILE A 402 36.95 11.41 3.88
C ILE A 402 35.89 11.50 4.99
N ASP A 403 34.66 11.84 4.60
CA ASP A 403 33.50 11.81 5.50
C ASP A 403 33.29 10.43 6.13
N ILE A 404 33.57 10.35 7.43
CA ILE A 404 33.45 9.16 8.28
C ILE A 404 32.02 8.60 8.27
N ASN A 405 30.99 9.45 8.15
CA ASN A 405 29.60 8.99 8.10
C ASN A 405 29.31 8.19 6.84
N HIS A 406 29.84 8.63 5.69
CA HIS A 406 29.70 7.91 4.43
C HIS A 406 30.42 6.57 4.45
N PHE A 407 31.62 6.51 5.05
CA PHE A 407 32.35 5.24 5.25
C PHE A 407 31.52 4.23 6.05
N TYR A 408 30.90 4.65 7.15
CA TYR A 408 30.06 3.77 7.96
C TYR A 408 28.79 3.29 7.22
N ILE A 409 28.19 4.14 6.39
CA ILE A 409 27.04 3.74 5.53
C ILE A 409 27.48 2.65 4.54
N VAL A 410 28.64 2.79 3.90
CA VAL A 410 29.20 1.80 2.98
C VAL A 410 29.56 0.51 3.70
N LYS A 411 30.23 0.59 4.87
CA LYS A 411 30.56 -0.57 5.71
C LYS A 411 29.32 -1.35 6.14
N LYS A 412 28.26 -0.65 6.56
CA LYS A 412 26.98 -1.26 6.93
C LYS A 412 26.32 -1.99 5.76
N GLU A 413 26.38 -1.41 4.56
CA GLU A 413 25.84 -2.05 3.36
C GLU A 413 26.68 -3.28 2.95
N MET A 414 28.01 -3.25 3.11
CA MET A 414 28.91 -4.39 2.91
C MET A 414 28.56 -5.56 3.85
N ILE A 415 28.41 -5.28 5.15
CA ILE A 415 28.00 -6.28 6.15
C ILE A 415 26.58 -6.80 5.86
N ARG A 416 25.63 -5.92 5.51
CA ARG A 416 24.25 -6.31 5.17
C ARG A 416 24.19 -7.29 3.99
N ARG A 417 25.15 -7.20 3.06
CA ARG A 417 25.25 -8.06 1.87
C ARG A 417 26.16 -9.29 2.07
N ASN A 418 26.64 -9.53 3.29
CA ASN A 418 27.62 -10.57 3.60
C ASN A 418 28.90 -10.47 2.75
N LEU A 419 29.33 -9.24 2.42
CA LEU A 419 30.57 -8.98 1.67
C LEU A 419 31.75 -8.64 2.59
N LEU A 420 31.49 -8.53 3.89
CA LEU A 420 32.47 -8.26 4.94
C LEU A 420 32.06 -9.06 6.18
N ASP A 421 32.92 -9.96 6.66
CA ASP A 421 32.70 -10.73 7.87
C ASP A 421 33.09 -9.90 9.10
N ASP A 422 32.20 -8.97 9.45
CA ASP A 422 32.35 -8.11 10.62
C ASP A 422 31.02 -8.07 11.41
N LYS A 423 31.09 -7.95 12.74
CA LYS A 423 29.88 -7.89 13.58
C LYS A 423 29.40 -6.44 13.68
N ILE A 424 28.09 -6.23 13.49
CA ILE A 424 27.48 -4.91 13.73
C ILE A 424 27.46 -4.69 15.25
N ASP A 425 28.44 -3.97 15.78
CA ASP A 425 28.35 -3.42 17.13
C ASP A 425 27.42 -2.20 17.10
N LEU A 426 26.20 -2.37 17.62
CA LEU A 426 25.16 -1.34 17.64
C LEU A 426 25.36 -0.30 18.76
N THR A 427 26.46 -0.39 19.51
CA THR A 427 26.53 0.28 20.81
C THR A 427 27.37 1.55 20.89
N ASN A 428 28.22 1.90 19.93
CA ASN A 428 28.96 3.17 19.99
C ASN A 428 29.31 3.71 18.60
N GLU A 429 29.17 5.03 18.43
CA GLU A 429 29.75 5.93 17.39
C GLU A 429 28.80 6.72 16.46
N LEU A 430 27.48 6.57 16.53
CA LEU A 430 26.56 7.52 15.86
C LEU A 430 26.21 8.76 16.71
N TYR A 431 26.82 8.91 17.89
CA TYR A 431 26.51 10.00 18.83
C TYR A 431 27.61 11.06 19.00
N LYS A 432 28.71 11.04 18.22
CA LYS A 432 29.84 11.96 18.49
C LYS A 432 29.95 13.22 17.62
N TYR A 433 29.18 13.36 16.55
CA TYR A 433 29.16 14.61 15.79
C TYR A 433 27.74 14.93 15.34
N GLY A 434 27.03 15.70 16.18
CA GLY A 434 25.79 16.35 15.78
C GLY A 434 26.10 17.58 14.94
N PHE A 435 25.46 17.68 13.78
CA PHE A 435 24.83 18.87 13.20
C PHE A 435 23.88 18.42 12.09
#